data_AF-A0A6I6EJU9-F1
#
_entry.id   AF-A0A6I6EJU9-F1
#
_cell.length_a   1.000
_cell.length_b   1.000
_cell.length_c   1.000
_cell.angle_alpha   90.00
_cell.angle_beta   90.00
_cell.angle_gamma   90.00
#
_symmetry.space_group_name_H-M   'P 1'
#
loop_
_entity.id
_entity.type
_entity.pdbx_description
1 polymer ?
#
loop_
_entity_poly.entity_id
_entity_poly.type
_entity_poly.pdbx_seq_one_letter_code
_entity_poly.pdbx_strand_id
1 'polypeptide(L)' 'MRPISVNNVKEGTILGKSIYSSDGRLLLSKGIELDRKLISTLKKHQILYII' A
#
# COMPACT_ATOMS: atom_id res chain seq x y z
N MET A 1 6.83 1.16 14.04
CA MET A 1 5.60 1.49 13.29
C MET A 1 4.70 0.26 13.27
N ARG A 2 3.39 0.45 13.41
CA ARG A 2 2.41 -0.65 13.38
C ARG A 2 1.87 -0.79 11.96
N PRO A 3 1.73 -2.02 11.41
CA PRO A 3 1.09 -2.22 10.13
C PRO A 3 -0.36 -1.75 10.17
N ILE A 4 -0.78 -1.04 9.12
CA ILE A 4 -2.16 -0.59 8.94
C ILE A 4 -2.82 -1.52 7.94
N SER A 5 -3.99 -2.05 8.27
CA SER A 5 -4.77 -2.85 7.31
C SER A 5 -5.21 -1.96 6.15
N VAL A 6 -5.07 -2.44 4.92
CA VAL A 6 -5.53 -1.74 3.71
C VAL A 6 -7.03 -1.38 3.77
N ASN A 7 -7.82 -2.11 4.57
CA ASN A 7 -9.23 -1.79 4.79
C ASN A 7 -9.45 -0.52 5.62
N ASN A 8 -8.48 -0.13 6.44
CA ASN A 8 -8.52 1.06 7.30
C ASN A 8 -7.68 2.22 6.73
N VAL A 9 -7.08 2.05 5.57
CA VAL A 9 -6.33 3.11 4.89
C VAL A 9 -7.31 4.10 4.28
N LYS A 10 -7.09 5.39 4.55
CA LYS A 10 -7.83 6.49 3.92
C LYS A 10 -7.04 7.03 2.74
N GLU A 11 -7.77 7.58 1.78
CA GLU A 11 -7.17 8.42 0.73
C GLU A 11 -6.36 9.55 1.37
N GLY A 12 -5.21 9.87 0.77
CA GLY A 12 -4.26 10.84 1.33
C GLY A 12 -3.23 10.24 2.29
N THR A 13 -3.29 8.94 2.56
CA THR A 13 -2.28 8.27 3.40
C THR A 13 -0.96 8.15 2.63
N ILE A 14 0.14 8.60 3.22
CA ILE A 14 1.48 8.48 2.64
C ILE A 14 2.11 7.15 3.07
N LEU A 15 2.65 6.40 2.12
CA LEU A 15 3.39 5.17 2.39
C LEU A 15 4.72 5.45 3.10
N GLY A 16 4.92 4.83 4.27
CA GLY A 16 6.17 4.91 5.01
C GLY A 16 7.28 4.04 4.42
N LYS A 17 6.91 2.97 3.70
CA LYS A 17 7.81 2.04 3.02
C LYS A 17 7.34 1.69 1.61
N SER A 18 8.30 1.33 0.76
CA SER A 18 8.02 0.74 -0.53
C SER A 18 7.39 -0.64 -0.37
N ILE A 19 6.39 -0.95 -1.18
CA ILE A 19 5.74 -2.24 -1.26
C ILE A 19 6.31 -3.00 -2.44
N TYR A 20 6.71 -4.25 -2.19
CA TYR A 20 7.23 -5.15 -3.20
C TYR A 20 6.29 -6.33 -3.37
N SER A 21 6.21 -6.84 -4.59
CA SER A 21 5.55 -8.10 -4.93
C SER A 21 6.35 -9.28 -4.36
N SER A 22 5.73 -10.45 -4.29
CA SER A 22 6.39 -11.69 -3.84
C SER A 22 7.60 -12.09 -4.69
N ASP A 23 7.64 -11.66 -5.96
CA ASP A 23 8.77 -11.85 -6.88
C ASP A 23 9.82 -10.74 -6.82
N GLY A 24 9.72 -9.81 -5.86
CA GLY A 24 10.71 -8.75 -5.63
C GLY A 24 10.52 -7.49 -6.48
N ARG A 25 9.51 -7.43 -7.35
CA ARG A 25 9.18 -6.22 -8.12
C ARG A 25 8.61 -5.12 -7.23
N LEU A 26 9.02 -3.88 -7.46
CA LEU A 26 8.45 -2.71 -6.80
C LEU A 26 7.01 -2.48 -7.28
N LEU A 27 6.05 -2.49 -6.36
CA LEU A 27 4.64 -2.19 -6.64
C LEU A 27 4.31 -0.73 -6.35
N LEU A 28 4.72 -0.24 -5.17
CA LEU A 28 4.56 1.15 -4.76
C LEU A 28 5.83 1.64 -4.09
N SER A 29 6.24 2.85 -4.42
CA SER A 29 7.39 3.49 -3.79
C SER A 29 7.00 4.14 -2.47
N LYS A 30 7.97 4.22 -1.55
CA LYS A 30 7.88 5.05 -0.34
C LYS A 30 7.55 6.49 -0.71
N GLY A 31 6.71 7.14 0.11
CA GLY A 31 6.35 8.54 -0.05
C GLY A 31 5.23 8.79 -1.05
N ILE A 32 4.69 7.75 -1.70
CA ILE A 32 3.50 7.86 -2.53
C ILE A 32 2.27 8.06 -1.64
N GLU A 33 1.44 9.02 -2.02
CA GLU A 33 0.12 9.23 -1.46
C GLU A 33 -0.87 8.20 -2.06
N LEU A 34 -1.55 7.48 -1.18
CA LEU A 34 -2.54 6.49 -1.58
C LEU A 34 -3.83 7.16 -2.00
N ASP A 35 -4.14 7.06 -3.29
CA ASP A 35 -5.44 7.41 -3.84
C ASP A 35 -6.39 6.19 -3.86
N ARG A 36 -7.63 6.43 -4.25
CA ARG A 36 -8.67 5.41 -4.37
C ARG A 36 -8.29 4.26 -5.31
N LYS A 37 -7.60 4.55 -6.41
CA LYS A 37 -7.20 3.56 -7.42
C LYS A 37 -6.08 2.68 -6.91
N LEU A 38 -5.12 3.24 -6.18
CA LEU A 38 -4.01 2.54 -5.55
C LEU A 38 -4.53 1.63 -4.43
N ILE A 39 -5.43 2.11 -3.58
CA ILE A 39 -6.06 1.28 -2.55
C ILE A 39 -6.82 0.10 -3.18
N SER A 40 -7.55 0.35 -4.27
CA SER A 40 -8.23 -0.72 -5.01
C SER A 40 -7.25 -1.74 -5.60
N THR A 41 -6.14 -1.27 -6.16
CA THR A 41 -5.06 -2.11 -6.69
C THR A 41 -4.45 -2.98 -5.58
N LEU A 42 -4.14 -2.40 -4.42
CA LEU A 42 -3.62 -3.14 -3.26
C LEU A 42 -4.57 -4.26 -2.82
N LYS A 43 -5.88 -3.98 -2.76
CA LYS A 43 -6.92 -4.99 -2.44
C LYS A 43 -6.96 -6.09 -3.49
N LYS A 44 -6.90 -5.74 -4.78
CA LYS A 44 -6.90 -6.70 -5.89
C LYS A 44 -5.68 -7.63 -5.86
N HIS A 45 -4.52 -7.12 -5.44
CA HIS A 45 -3.29 -7.90 -5.27
C HIS A 45 -3.21 -8.61 -3.92
N GLN A 46 -4.30 -8.66 -3.14
CA GLN A 46 -4.36 -9.32 -1.83
C GLN A 46 -3.31 -8.79 -0.83
N ILE A 47 -2.91 -7.52 -0.96
CA ILE A 47 -2.05 -6.86 0.00
C ILE A 47 -2.92 -6.44 1.18
N LEU A 48 -2.70 -7.08 2.33
CA LEU A 48 -3.55 -6.90 3.51
C LEU A 48 -3.08 -5.77 4.43
N TYR A 49 -1.77 -5.51 4.46
CA TYR A 49 -1.14 -4.59 5.40
C TYR A 49 -0.08 -3.72 4.73
N ILE A 50 -0.01 -2.46 5.13
CA ILE A 50 1.00 -1.48 4.68
C ILE A 50 1.67 -0.79 5.89
N ILE A 51 2.87 -0.23 5.67
CA ILE A 51 3.68 0.44 6.69
C ILE A 51 4.15 1.80 6.17
#